data_AF-A0A9W9MDF2-F1
#
_entry.id   AF-A0A9W9MDF2-F1
#
_cell.length_a   1.000
_cell.length_b   1.000
_cell.length_c   1.000
_cell.angle_alpha   90.00
_cell.angle_beta   90.00
_cell.angle_gamma   90.00
#
_symmetry.space_group_name_H-M   'P 1'
#
loop_
_entity.id
_entity.type
_entity.pdbx_description
1 polymer ?
#
loop_
_entity_poly.entity_id
_entity_poly.type
_entity_poly.pdbx_seq_one_letter_code
_entity_poly.pdbx_strand_id
1 'polypeptide(L)'
;MDCEEDAYQTRNERLEESQRLSSRMRHSWESGDFWIIYAARNNFAFDAIYWNKIDQRFFGSNKSDDNICDVWKKRLHLLEPEEKEMMDKYVDLKLQENETRLLSWDPDQYTLEYMAKMEA
;
A
#
# COMPACT_ATOMS: atom_id res chain seq x y z
N MET A 1 -4.50 25.66 8.14
CA MET A 1 -3.71 24.50 7.67
C MET A 1 -2.26 24.89 7.88
N ASP A 2 -1.87 25.02 9.15
CA ASP A 2 -0.87 26.00 9.60
C ASP A 2 0.25 25.34 10.41
N CYS A 3 0.47 24.03 10.21
CA CYS A 3 1.45 23.27 11.00
C CYS A 3 2.88 23.81 10.89
N GLU A 4 3.20 24.44 9.76
CA GLU A 4 4.48 25.09 9.55
C GLU A 4 4.52 26.46 10.23
N GLU A 5 3.51 27.31 9.98
CA GLU A 5 3.36 28.65 10.58
C GLU A 5 3.50 28.62 12.12
N ASP A 6 2.76 27.71 12.79
CA ASP A 6 2.75 27.60 14.26
C ASP A 6 4.11 27.17 14.85
N ALA A 7 4.83 26.28 14.15
CA ALA A 7 6.18 25.86 14.54
C ALA A 7 7.21 27.00 14.33
N TYR A 8 6.93 27.92 13.41
CA TYR A 8 7.80 29.05 13.06
C TYR A 8 7.62 30.26 13.98
N GLN A 9 6.41 30.54 14.48
CA GLN A 9 6.19 31.56 15.52
C GLN A 9 7.09 31.32 16.76
N THR A 10 7.35 30.05 17.08
CA THR A 10 8.18 29.66 18.24
C THR A 10 9.68 29.87 18.02
N ARG A 11 10.17 29.95 16.78
CA ARG A 11 11.62 29.98 16.45
C ARG A 11 12.16 31.31 15.93
N ASN A 12 11.31 32.31 15.69
CA ASN A 12 11.72 33.69 15.35
C ASN A 12 12.67 33.82 14.13
N GLU A 13 12.73 32.81 13.27
CA GLU A 13 13.51 32.79 12.03
C GLU A 13 12.55 32.58 10.87
N ARG A 14 12.46 33.59 9.99
CA ARG A 14 11.57 33.56 8.83
C ARG A 14 12.31 32.86 7.69
N LEU A 15 11.89 31.63 7.37
CA LEU A 15 12.40 30.91 6.21
C LEU A 15 11.91 31.58 4.93
N GLU A 16 12.80 31.68 3.94
CA GLU A 16 12.42 32.09 2.59
C GLU A 16 11.47 31.06 1.97
N GLU A 17 10.62 31.48 1.04
CA GLU A 17 9.61 30.60 0.45
C GLU A 17 10.23 29.39 -0.27
N SER A 18 11.46 29.53 -0.76
CA SER A 18 12.28 28.46 -1.34
C SER A 18 12.72 27.38 -0.34
N GLN A 19 12.76 27.71 0.96
CA GLN A 19 13.13 26.80 2.05
C GLN A 19 11.90 26.07 2.63
N ARG A 20 10.68 26.54 2.34
CA ARG A 20 9.44 25.90 2.81
C ARG A 20 9.21 24.59 2.08
N LEU A 21 9.01 23.50 2.83
CA LEU A 21 8.82 22.17 2.27
C LEU A 21 7.34 21.79 2.16
N SER A 22 6.45 22.33 3.00
CA SER A 22 5.03 22.01 3.00
C SER A 22 4.37 22.11 1.63
N SER A 23 4.60 23.21 0.90
CA SER A 23 4.03 23.41 -0.43
C SER A 23 4.50 22.35 -1.42
N ARG A 24 5.81 22.02 -1.39
CA ARG A 24 6.41 20.99 -2.25
C ARG A 24 5.93 19.59 -1.87
N MET A 25 5.83 19.31 -0.58
CA MET A 25 5.32 18.03 -0.05
C MET A 25 3.85 17.83 -0.40
N ARG A 26 3.02 18.87 -0.25
CA ARG A 26 1.62 18.83 -0.66
C ARG A 26 1.49 18.57 -2.15
N HIS A 27 2.26 19.30 -2.96
CA HIS A 27 2.26 19.08 -4.40
C HIS A 27 2.65 17.64 -4.75
N SER A 28 3.67 17.07 -4.09
CA SER A 28 4.10 15.68 -4.27
C SER A 28 3.04 14.66 -3.82
N TRP A 29 2.25 14.99 -2.79
CA TRP A 29 1.14 14.18 -2.34
C TRP A 29 0.00 14.18 -3.37
N GLU A 30 -0.37 15.37 -3.87
CA GLU A 30 -1.43 15.58 -4.86
C GLU A 30 -1.07 15.00 -6.23
N SER A 31 0.18 15.17 -6.68
CA SER A 31 0.68 14.56 -7.93
C SER A 31 0.80 13.04 -7.85
N GLY A 32 0.94 12.52 -6.63
CA GLY A 32 1.08 11.11 -6.32
C GLY A 32 2.52 10.57 -6.34
N ASP A 33 3.53 11.43 -6.50
CA ASP A 33 4.95 11.02 -6.44
C ASP A 33 5.32 10.49 -5.06
N PHE A 34 4.75 11.09 -4.01
CA PHE A 34 4.91 10.64 -2.64
C PHE A 34 4.48 9.16 -2.49
N TRP A 35 3.34 8.78 -3.08
CA TRP A 35 2.78 7.43 -2.96
C TRP A 35 3.67 6.38 -3.64
N ILE A 36 4.32 6.72 -4.75
CA ILE A 36 5.27 5.82 -5.43
C ILE A 36 6.45 5.53 -4.50
N ILE A 37 7.07 6.58 -3.94
CA ILE A 37 8.22 6.41 -3.04
C ILE A 37 7.81 5.68 -1.75
N TYR A 38 6.62 5.98 -1.23
CA TYR A 38 6.12 5.32 -0.01
C TYR A 38 5.84 3.83 -0.25
N ALA A 39 5.20 3.47 -1.36
CA ALA A 39 4.91 2.08 -1.71
C ALA A 39 6.19 1.26 -1.91
N ALA A 40 7.23 1.86 -2.52
CA ALA A 40 8.53 1.20 -2.68
C ALA A 40 9.25 0.92 -1.35
N ARG A 41 8.97 1.72 -0.30
CA ARG A 41 9.62 1.59 1.02
C ARG A 41 8.83 0.74 2.01
N ASN A 42 7.51 0.63 1.84
CA ASN A 42 6.62 -0.04 2.78
C ASN A 42 5.89 -1.19 2.08
N ASN A 43 6.46 -2.39 2.16
CA ASN A 43 5.93 -3.59 1.50
C ASN A 43 4.50 -3.94 1.96
N PHE A 44 4.17 -3.73 3.24
CA PHE A 44 2.87 -4.10 3.81
C PHE A 44 1.73 -3.24 3.27
N ALA A 45 1.99 -1.96 3.00
CA ALA A 45 1.00 -1.03 2.47
C ALA A 45 1.03 -0.97 0.94
N PHE A 46 1.94 -1.68 0.28
CA PHE A 46 2.15 -1.59 -1.16
C PHE A 46 0.87 -1.86 -1.93
N ASP A 47 0.19 -2.98 -1.67
CA ASP A 47 -0.98 -3.40 -2.44
C ASP A 47 -2.11 -2.34 -2.35
N ALA A 48 -2.44 -1.92 -1.14
CA ALA A 48 -3.45 -0.89 -0.91
C ALA A 48 -3.08 0.43 -1.60
N ILE A 49 -1.82 0.87 -1.53
CA ILE A 49 -1.39 2.13 -2.14
C ILE A 49 -1.34 2.03 -3.67
N TYR A 50 -0.93 0.88 -4.19
CA TYR A 50 -0.88 0.65 -5.62
C TYR A 50 -2.27 0.82 -6.21
N TRP A 51 -3.27 0.10 -5.70
CA TRP A 51 -4.63 0.16 -6.26
C TRP A 51 -5.34 1.50 -6.00
N ASN A 52 -5.11 2.13 -4.84
CA ASN A 52 -5.81 3.38 -4.50
C ASN A 52 -5.18 4.64 -5.09
N LYS A 53 -3.88 4.65 -5.35
CA LYS A 53 -3.14 5.88 -5.70
C LYS A 53 -2.36 5.73 -7.01
N ILE A 54 -1.65 4.62 -7.20
CA ILE A 54 -0.74 4.45 -8.34
C ILE A 54 -1.52 4.03 -9.59
N ASP A 55 -2.35 2.97 -9.53
CA ASP A 55 -3.13 2.49 -10.68
C ASP A 55 -4.00 3.61 -11.26
N GLN A 56 -4.72 4.35 -10.40
CA GLN A 56 -5.58 5.46 -10.83
C GLN A 56 -4.82 6.60 -11.52
N ARG A 57 -3.54 6.80 -11.20
CA ARG A 57 -2.68 7.82 -11.84
C ARG A 57 -2.31 7.43 -13.27
N PHE A 58 -2.05 6.15 -13.53
CA PHE A 58 -1.59 5.67 -14.83
C PHE A 58 -2.74 5.22 -15.75
N PHE A 59 -3.77 4.60 -15.18
CA PHE A 59 -4.88 4.00 -15.93
C PHE A 59 -6.20 4.76 -15.78
N GLY A 60 -6.21 5.85 -15.00
CA GLY A 60 -7.38 6.68 -14.73
C GLY A 60 -8.26 6.15 -13.60
N SER A 61 -9.01 7.06 -12.98
CA SER A 61 -9.97 6.72 -11.93
C SER A 61 -11.26 6.16 -12.54
N ASN A 62 -11.51 4.86 -12.34
CA ASN A 62 -12.80 4.26 -12.62
C ASN A 62 -13.79 4.72 -11.55
N LYS A 63 -14.48 5.85 -11.78
CA LYS A 63 -15.51 6.38 -10.85
C LYS A 63 -16.67 5.42 -10.58
N SER A 64 -16.75 4.29 -11.29
CA SER A 64 -17.76 3.23 -11.16
C SER A 64 -17.24 1.95 -10.50
N ASP A 65 -15.96 1.85 -10.13
CA ASP A 65 -15.46 0.72 -9.35
C ASP A 65 -15.66 0.99 -7.86
N ASP A 66 -16.85 0.65 -7.37
CA ASP A 66 -17.14 0.63 -5.93
C ASP A 66 -16.32 -0.47 -5.21
N ASN A 67 -15.74 -1.42 -5.97
CA ASN A 67 -14.90 -2.49 -5.42
C ASN A 67 -13.46 -2.47 -5.97
N ILE A 68 -12.56 -1.89 -5.19
CA ILE A 68 -11.11 -1.85 -5.48
C ILE A 68 -10.53 -3.27 -5.67
N CYS A 69 -11.08 -4.29 -4.99
CA CYS A 69 -10.60 -5.67 -5.07
C CYS A 69 -10.83 -6.33 -6.43
N ASP A 70 -11.68 -5.77 -7.31
CA ASP A 70 -11.94 -6.31 -8.64
C ASP A 70 -11.20 -5.55 -9.76
N VAL A 71 -10.53 -4.44 -9.45
CA VAL A 71 -9.83 -3.58 -10.43
C VAL A 71 -8.77 -4.35 -11.21
N TRP A 72 -8.03 -5.25 -10.54
CA TRP A 72 -7.00 -6.06 -11.18
C TRP A 72 -7.53 -6.93 -12.32
N LYS A 73 -8.78 -7.42 -12.25
CA LYS A 73 -9.41 -8.22 -13.31
C LYS A 73 -9.53 -7.43 -14.61
N LYS A 74 -9.78 -6.12 -14.50
CA LYS A 74 -9.82 -5.21 -15.65
C LYS A 74 -8.44 -4.97 -16.24
N ARG A 75 -7.36 -5.18 -15.48
CA ARG A 75 -5.96 -5.02 -15.92
C ARG A 75 -5.34 -6.30 -16.48
N LEU A 76 -6.01 -7.44 -16.35
CA LEU A 76 -5.51 -8.72 -16.88
C LEU A 76 -5.19 -8.71 -18.37
N HIS A 77 -5.83 -7.84 -19.16
CA HIS A 77 -5.53 -7.72 -20.59
C HIS A 77 -4.17 -7.06 -20.88
N LEU A 78 -3.52 -6.44 -19.87
CA LEU A 78 -2.19 -5.84 -19.99
C LEU A 78 -1.06 -6.86 -19.92
N LEU A 79 -1.34 -8.05 -19.38
CA LEU A 79 -0.37 -9.13 -19.28
C LEU A 79 -0.28 -9.86 -20.63
N GLU A 80 0.94 -10.09 -21.08
CA GLU A 80 1.22 -10.94 -22.23
C GLU A 80 0.81 -12.39 -21.93
N PRO A 81 0.48 -13.21 -22.96
CA PRO A 81 0.08 -14.60 -22.74
C PRO A 81 1.10 -15.42 -21.94
N GLU A 82 2.39 -15.17 -22.18
CA GLU A 82 3.52 -15.81 -21.49
C GLU A 82 3.56 -15.44 -20.00
N GLU A 83 3.26 -14.19 -19.66
CA GLU A 83 3.21 -13.70 -18.27
C GLU A 83 2.04 -14.34 -17.51
N LYS A 84 0.89 -14.52 -18.17
CA LYS A 84 -0.27 -15.22 -17.59
C LYS A 84 0.05 -16.68 -17.30
N GLU A 85 0.65 -17.37 -18.27
CA GLU A 85 1.05 -18.77 -18.10
C GLU A 85 2.08 -18.93 -16.97
N MET A 86 3.02 -17.99 -16.84
CA MET A 86 3.97 -17.97 -15.73
C MET A 86 3.26 -17.76 -14.38
N MET A 87 2.30 -16.84 -14.31
CA MET A 87 1.53 -16.58 -13.11
C MET A 87 0.73 -17.82 -12.69
N ASP A 88 0.06 -18.49 -13.62
CA ASP A 88 -0.71 -19.72 -13.35
C ASP A 88 0.19 -20.82 -12.79
N LYS A 89 1.35 -21.08 -13.43
CA LYS A 89 2.35 -22.04 -12.91
C LYS A 89 2.82 -21.71 -11.50
N TYR A 90 2.98 -20.42 -11.20
CA TYR A 90 3.42 -19.98 -9.88
C TYR A 90 2.33 -20.18 -8.82
N VAL A 91 1.06 -19.92 -9.17
CA VAL A 91 -0.08 -20.19 -8.29
C VAL A 91 -0.17 -21.68 -7.98
N ASP A 92 -0.04 -22.55 -8.98
CA ASP A 92 -0.05 -24.01 -8.80
C ASP A 92 1.09 -24.46 -7.86
N LEU A 93 2.31 -23.94 -8.07
CA LEU A 93 3.44 -24.19 -7.20
C LEU A 93 3.15 -23.76 -5.76
N LYS A 94 2.59 -22.56 -5.56
CA LYS A 94 2.26 -22.05 -4.22
C LYS A 94 1.16 -22.84 -3.54
N LEU A 95 0.18 -23.35 -4.29
CA LEU A 95 -0.85 -24.24 -3.74
C LEU A 95 -0.24 -25.56 -3.27
N GLN A 96 0.65 -26.18 -4.05
CA GLN A 96 1.36 -27.40 -3.64
C GLN A 96 2.27 -27.17 -2.43
N GLU A 97 3.01 -26.06 -2.40
CA GLU A 97 3.80 -25.69 -1.22
C GLU A 97 2.91 -25.51 0.00
N ASN A 98 1.73 -24.91 -0.15
CA ASN A 98 0.81 -24.67 0.97
C ASN A 98 0.22 -25.97 1.55
N GLU A 99 0.08 -27.04 0.77
CA GLU A 99 -0.35 -28.35 1.27
C GLU A 99 0.67 -28.96 2.25
N THR A 100 1.95 -28.67 2.05
CA THR A 100 3.04 -29.23 2.87
C THR A 100 3.56 -28.25 3.92
N ARG A 101 3.25 -26.97 3.77
CA ARG A 101 3.71 -25.91 4.67
C ARG A 101 2.99 -26.01 6.00
N LEU A 102 3.77 -26.19 7.07
CA LEU A 102 3.27 -26.02 8.43
C LEU A 102 2.89 -24.55 8.63
N LEU A 103 1.60 -24.29 8.87
CA LEU A 103 1.10 -22.98 9.27
C LEU A 103 1.48 -22.74 10.73
N SER A 104 2.75 -22.45 10.99
CA SER A 104 3.18 -21.95 12.30
C SER A 104 2.96 -20.45 12.35
N TRP A 105 1.86 -20.04 13.00
CA TRP A 105 1.70 -18.67 13.44
C TRP A 105 2.15 -18.57 14.90
N ASP A 106 2.97 -17.57 15.22
CA ASP A 106 3.35 -17.29 16.61
C ASP A 106 2.19 -16.57 17.30
N PRO A 107 1.54 -17.20 18.30
CA PRO A 107 0.37 -16.60 18.89
C PRO A 107 0.71 -15.35 19.68
N ASP A 108 -0.05 -14.28 19.40
CA ASP A 108 0.01 -13.09 20.22
C ASP A 108 -0.56 -13.36 21.62
N GLN A 109 -0.28 -12.44 22.54
CA GLN A 109 -0.69 -12.58 23.95
C GLN A 109 -2.20 -12.80 24.09
N TYR A 110 -3.00 -12.12 23.27
CA TYR A 110 -4.45 -12.26 23.26
C TYR A 110 -4.89 -13.68 22.86
N THR A 111 -4.26 -14.25 21.84
CA THR A 111 -4.59 -15.60 21.36
C THR A 111 -4.20 -16.66 22.39
N LEU A 112 -3.05 -16.49 23.06
CA LEU A 112 -2.63 -17.36 24.16
C LEU A 112 -3.63 -17.32 25.33
N GLU A 113 -4.05 -16.13 25.75
CA GLU A 113 -5.04 -15.95 26.81
C GLU A 113 -6.40 -16.57 26.46
N TYR A 114 -6.81 -16.50 25.19
CA TYR A 114 -8.04 -17.14 24.71
C TYR A 114 -7.93 -18.66 24.72
N MET A 115 -6.81 -19.23 24.26
CA MET A 115 -6.56 -20.67 24.28
C MET A 115 -6.56 -21.22 25.71
N ALA A 116 -5.89 -20.53 26.65
CA ALA A 116 -5.86 -20.92 28.06
C ALA A 116 -7.25 -20.94 28.73
N LYS A 117 -8.17 -20.07 28.29
CA LYS A 117 -9.57 -20.05 28.75
C LYS A 117 -10.41 -21.19 28.17
N MET A 118 -10.04 -21.69 26.99
CA MET A 118 -10.74 -22.80 26.32
C MET A 118 -10.30 -24.18 26.85
N GLU A 119 -9.11 -24.25 27.45
CA GLU A 119 -8.54 -25.45 28.06
C GLU A 119 -8.94 -25.66 29.54
N ALA A 120 -9.64 -24.71 30.16
CA ALA A 120 -10.11 -24.73 31.56
C ALA A 120 -11.59 -25.14 31.69
#